data_AF-A0A7H8NBI2-F1
#
_entry.id   AF-A0A7H8NBI2-F1
#
_cell.length_a   1.000
_cell.length_b   1.000
_cell.length_c   1.000
_cell.angle_alpha   90.00
_cell.angle_beta   90.00
_cell.angle_gamma   90.00
#
_symmetry.space_group_name_H-M   'P 1'
#
loop_
_entity.id
_entity.type
_entity.pdbx_description
1 polymer ?
#
loop_
_entity_poly.entity_id
_entity_poly.type
_entity_poly.pdbx_seq_one_letter_code
_entity_poly.pdbx_strand_id
1 'polypeptide(L)'
;MKELALRMGGPLAAATVVVAGMLTMAPSAQATPADCETFLRSHHYVVGKMVKVSCKAAESGTGLSKTVCKVKLKELGVKSRDADTACGLSSR
;
A
#
# COMPACT_ATOMS: atom_id res chain seq x y z
N MET A 1 21.16 -0.36 5.89
CA MET A 1 22.41 0.38 6.12
C MET A 1 22.05 1.84 5.89
N LYS A 2 21.72 2.63 6.92
CA LYS A 2 22.70 3.43 7.68
C LYS A 2 23.58 4.19 6.66
N GLU A 3 23.55 5.51 6.52
CA GLU A 3 23.48 6.57 7.54
C GLU A 3 22.99 7.88 6.88
N LEU A 4 22.09 8.63 7.53
CA LEU A 4 21.97 10.07 7.26
C LEU A 4 22.37 10.81 8.54
N ALA A 5 23.68 10.99 8.68
CA ALA A 5 24.21 12.11 9.42
C ALA A 5 23.94 13.36 8.58
N LEU A 6 22.93 14.15 8.97
CA LEU A 6 22.96 15.57 8.66
C LEU A 6 22.83 16.33 9.98
N ARG A 7 24.02 16.71 10.48
CA ARG A 7 24.22 17.81 11.42
C ARG A 7 23.58 19.09 10.84
N MET A 8 23.68 20.14 11.66
CA MET A 8 23.30 21.53 11.40
C MET A 8 21.88 21.79 11.93
N GLY A 9 21.69 22.33 13.12
CA GLY A 9 22.31 23.58 13.59
C GLY A 9 21.60 24.74 12.88
N GLY A 10 20.71 25.45 13.60
CA GLY A 10 20.03 26.64 13.09
C GLY A 10 20.99 27.84 12.91
N PRO A 11 20.52 29.10 12.81
CA PRO A 11 19.13 29.58 12.81
C PRO A 11 18.85 30.70 11.76
N LEU A 12 17.62 31.25 11.75
CA LEU A 12 17.20 32.60 11.29
C LEU A 12 17.43 33.02 9.82
N ALA A 13 16.33 33.22 9.07
CA ALA A 13 16.03 34.49 8.38
C ALA A 13 14.74 34.38 7.55
N ALA A 14 13.87 35.37 7.72
CA ALA A 14 12.58 35.49 7.07
C ALA A 14 12.71 35.81 5.57
N ALA A 15 11.94 35.09 4.75
CA ALA A 15 11.46 35.56 3.45
C ALA A 15 10.13 34.84 3.18
N THR A 16 9.02 35.56 3.38
CA THR A 16 7.68 35.08 3.02
C THR A 16 7.53 35.15 1.50
N VAL A 17 7.97 34.10 0.82
CA VAL A 17 7.52 33.81 -0.55
C VAL A 17 6.40 32.80 -0.41
N VAL A 18 5.16 33.27 -0.42
CA VAL A 18 4.00 32.42 -0.64
C VAL A 18 4.04 31.96 -2.10
N VAL A 19 4.89 30.98 -2.37
CA VAL A 19 4.71 30.13 -3.55
C VAL A 19 3.41 29.40 -3.26
N ALA A 20 2.32 29.85 -3.90
CA ALA A 20 1.14 29.03 -4.13
C ALA A 20 1.56 27.90 -5.08
N GLY A 21 2.46 27.05 -4.60
CA GLY A 21 2.79 25.79 -5.20
C GLY A 21 1.49 25.04 -5.15
N MET A 22 0.96 24.70 -6.32
CA MET A 22 -0.12 23.76 -6.43
C MET A 22 0.25 22.61 -5.50
N LEU A 23 -0.48 22.49 -4.40
CA LEU A 23 -0.55 21.25 -3.67
C LEU A 23 -1.20 20.31 -4.67
N THR A 24 -0.40 19.77 -5.59
CA THR A 24 -0.65 18.44 -6.08
C THR A 24 -0.56 17.62 -4.80
N MET A 25 -1.69 17.46 -4.14
CA MET A 25 -1.94 16.31 -3.31
C MET A 25 -1.52 15.16 -4.22
N ALA A 26 -0.29 14.66 -4.01
CA ALA A 26 0.03 13.32 -4.43
C ALA A 26 -1.19 12.51 -3.97
N PRO A 27 -1.88 11.78 -4.85
CA PRO A 27 -3.04 11.01 -4.44
C PRO A 27 -2.58 10.29 -3.19
N SER A 28 -3.27 10.52 -2.08
CA SER A 28 -3.03 9.75 -0.87
C SER A 28 -2.81 8.32 -1.34
N ALA A 29 -1.75 7.67 -0.88
CA ALA A 29 -1.51 6.26 -1.12
C ALA A 29 -2.77 5.54 -0.63
N GLN A 30 -3.77 5.45 -1.49
CA GLN A 30 -5.02 4.80 -1.24
C GLN A 30 -4.55 3.35 -1.18
N ALA A 31 -4.43 2.79 0.02
CA ALA A 31 -4.24 1.37 0.17
C ALA A 31 -5.39 0.70 -0.55
N THR A 32 -5.09 0.34 -1.78
CA THR A 32 -6.09 0.02 -2.77
C THR A 32 -5.98 -1.46 -3.04
N PRO A 33 -7.04 -2.06 -3.58
CA PRO A 33 -6.92 -3.36 -4.21
C PRO A 33 -5.73 -3.43 -5.18
N ALA A 34 -5.32 -2.31 -5.77
CA ALA A 34 -4.15 -2.21 -6.64
C ALA A 34 -2.80 -2.49 -5.94
N ASP A 35 -2.63 -2.15 -4.66
CA ASP A 35 -1.42 -2.50 -3.89
C ASP A 35 -1.33 -4.01 -3.65
N CYS A 36 -2.46 -4.65 -3.35
CA CYS A 36 -2.56 -6.10 -3.24
C CYS A 36 -2.24 -6.78 -4.58
N GLU A 37 -2.82 -6.30 -5.69
CA GLU A 37 -2.52 -6.81 -7.03
C GLU A 37 -1.05 -6.62 -7.41
N THR A 38 -0.47 -5.46 -7.10
CA THR A 38 0.92 -5.14 -7.44
C THR A 38 1.89 -6.00 -6.64
N PHE A 39 1.65 -6.18 -5.34
CA PHE A 39 2.43 -7.11 -4.51
C PHE A 39 2.42 -8.52 -5.08
N LEU A 40 1.24 -9.03 -5.46
CA LEU A 40 1.11 -10.39 -6.01
C LEU A 40 1.82 -10.52 -7.36
N ARG A 41 1.72 -9.53 -8.26
CA ARG A 41 2.49 -9.53 -9.53
C ARG A 41 3.99 -9.53 -9.27
N SER A 42 4.48 -8.70 -8.35
CA SER A 42 5.90 -8.63 -7.99
C SER A 42 6.42 -9.93 -7.36
N HIS A 43 5.54 -10.73 -6.77
CA HIS A 43 5.83 -12.06 -6.23
C HIS A 43 5.56 -13.20 -7.23
N HIS A 44 5.52 -12.89 -8.53
CA HIS A 44 5.33 -13.83 -9.64
C HIS A 44 3.98 -14.58 -9.65
N TYR A 45 2.96 -14.05 -8.97
CA TYR A 45 1.60 -14.57 -9.07
C TYR A 45 0.85 -14.02 -10.28
N VAL A 46 0.01 -14.87 -10.87
CA VAL A 46 -0.89 -14.47 -11.96
C VAL A 46 -2.10 -13.75 -11.37
N VAL A 47 -2.20 -12.43 -11.61
CA VAL A 47 -3.32 -11.62 -11.15
C VAL A 47 -4.47 -11.70 -12.16
N GLY A 48 -5.31 -12.72 -11.97
CA GLY A 48 -6.58 -12.91 -12.71
C GLY A 48 -7.77 -12.22 -12.04
N LYS A 49 -8.97 -12.30 -12.65
CA LYS A 49 -10.22 -11.70 -12.12
C LYS A 49 -10.48 -12.06 -10.65
N MET A 50 -10.26 -13.32 -10.25
CA MET A 50 -10.49 -13.77 -8.87
C MET A 50 -9.52 -13.14 -7.87
N VAL A 51 -8.27 -12.91 -8.26
CA VAL A 51 -7.29 -12.21 -7.41
C VAL A 51 -7.74 -10.77 -7.18
N LYS A 52 -8.21 -10.08 -8.24
CA LYS A 52 -8.73 -8.70 -8.12
C LYS A 52 -9.94 -8.61 -7.19
N VAL A 53 -10.88 -9.55 -7.32
CA VAL A 53 -12.06 -9.63 -6.43
C VAL A 53 -11.61 -9.88 -4.98
N SER A 54 -10.61 -10.74 -4.78
CA SER A 54 -10.08 -11.06 -3.45
C SER A 54 -9.40 -9.84 -2.82
N CYS A 55 -8.57 -9.12 -3.58
CA CYS A 55 -7.95 -7.88 -3.14
C CYS A 55 -9.01 -6.81 -2.81
N LYS A 56 -10.03 -6.65 -3.67
CA LYS A 56 -11.13 -5.72 -3.41
C LYS A 56 -11.93 -6.08 -2.15
N ALA A 57 -12.05 -7.36 -1.82
CA ALA A 57 -12.71 -7.78 -0.60
C ALA A 57 -12.03 -7.23 0.67
N ALA A 58 -10.73 -6.92 0.64
CA ALA A 58 -10.00 -6.32 1.75
C ALA A 58 -10.16 -4.79 1.86
N GLU A 59 -10.71 -4.12 0.86
CA GLU A 59 -10.85 -2.65 0.81
C GLU A 59 -11.62 -2.10 2.02
N SER A 60 -12.61 -2.83 2.54
CA SER A 60 -13.41 -2.40 3.70
C SER A 60 -12.63 -2.31 5.02
N GLY A 61 -11.39 -2.83 5.08
CA GLY A 61 -10.52 -2.71 6.26
C GLY A 61 -10.93 -3.49 7.51
N THR A 62 -12.09 -4.14 7.52
CA THR A 62 -12.56 -4.97 8.64
C THR A 62 -11.76 -6.28 8.77
N GLY A 63 -11.74 -6.86 9.97
CA GLY A 63 -11.11 -8.17 10.21
C GLY A 63 -11.74 -9.30 9.37
N LEU A 64 -13.04 -9.24 9.13
CA LEU A 64 -13.78 -10.19 8.28
C LEU A 64 -13.37 -10.05 6.81
N SER A 65 -13.34 -8.83 6.26
CA SER A 65 -12.88 -8.56 4.88
C SER A 65 -11.45 -9.05 4.65
N LYS A 66 -10.56 -8.81 5.62
CA LYS A 66 -9.17 -9.27 5.54
C LYS A 66 -9.09 -10.80 5.58
N THR A 67 -9.94 -11.45 6.37
CA THR A 67 -10.02 -12.92 6.43
C THR A 67 -10.52 -13.51 5.12
N VAL A 68 -11.59 -12.94 4.53
CA VAL A 68 -12.12 -13.36 3.23
C VAL A 68 -11.06 -13.21 2.14
N CYS A 69 -10.36 -12.08 2.09
CA CYS A 69 -9.25 -11.88 1.15
C CYS A 69 -8.18 -12.97 1.29
N LYS A 70 -7.71 -13.24 2.52
CA LYS A 70 -6.68 -14.27 2.76
C LYS A 70 -7.14 -15.66 2.34
N VAL A 71 -8.37 -16.05 2.67
CA VAL A 71 -8.92 -17.36 2.33
C VAL A 71 -8.99 -17.50 0.81
N LYS A 72 -9.56 -16.52 0.11
CA LYS A 72 -9.72 -16.56 -1.35
C LYS A 72 -8.38 -16.59 -2.08
N LEU A 73 -7.39 -15.79 -1.65
CA LEU A 73 -6.06 -15.85 -2.24
C LEU A 73 -5.38 -17.21 -2.03
N LYS A 74 -5.54 -17.83 -0.85
CA LYS A 74 -5.03 -19.18 -0.59
C LYS A 74 -5.69 -20.24 -1.45
N GLU A 75 -7.01 -20.16 -1.67
CA GLU A 75 -7.73 -21.05 -2.60
C GLU A 75 -7.21 -20.92 -4.05
N LEU A 76 -6.72 -19.74 -4.42
CA LEU A 76 -6.09 -19.48 -5.73
C LEU A 76 -4.61 -19.90 -5.79
N GLY A 77 -4.08 -20.54 -4.74
CA GLY A 77 -2.70 -21.01 -4.68
C GLY A 77 -1.67 -19.98 -4.22
N VAL A 78 -2.10 -18.81 -3.73
CA VAL A 78 -1.19 -17.83 -3.11
C VAL A 78 -0.73 -18.36 -1.76
N LYS A 79 0.57 -18.32 -1.49
CA LYS A 79 1.12 -18.75 -0.20
C LYS A 79 0.54 -17.93 0.93
N SER A 80 0.29 -18.56 2.08
CA SER A 80 -0.32 -17.92 3.26
C SER A 80 0.39 -16.62 3.70
N ARG A 81 1.74 -16.58 3.62
CA ARG A 81 2.55 -15.40 3.94
C ARG A 81 2.32 -14.24 2.97
N ASP A 82 2.25 -14.55 1.68
CA ASP A 82 2.04 -13.57 0.62
C ASP A 82 0.59 -13.05 0.66
N ALA A 83 -0.39 -13.94 0.91
CA ALA A 83 -1.79 -13.55 1.08
C ALA A 83 -2.01 -12.62 2.30
N ASP A 84 -1.35 -12.89 3.43
CA ASP A 84 -1.45 -12.02 4.61
C ASP A 84 -0.90 -10.61 4.34
N THR A 85 0.25 -10.55 3.66
CA THR A 85 0.90 -9.30 3.28
C THR A 85 0.07 -8.54 2.26
N ALA A 86 -0.35 -9.19 1.16
CA ALA A 86 -1.18 -8.60 0.11
C ALA A 86 -2.49 -8.03 0.65
N CYS A 87 -3.23 -8.81 1.45
CA CYS A 87 -4.47 -8.35 2.07
C CYS A 87 -4.24 -7.29 3.16
N GLY A 88 -3.03 -7.20 3.73
CA GLY A 88 -2.64 -6.12 4.64
C GLY A 88 -2.38 -4.81 3.92
N LEU A 89 -1.88 -4.86 2.68
CA LEU A 89 -1.59 -3.68 1.87
C LEU A 89 -2.85 -3.02 1.30
N SER A 90 -3.94 -3.76 1.11
CA SER A 90 -5.21 -3.23 0.58
C SER A 90 -6.13 -2.56 1.62
N SER A 91 -5.74 -2.53 2.90
CA SER A 91 -6.59 -2.06 4.01
C SER A 91 -5.90 -1.01 4.90
N ARG A 92 -4.74 -0.48 4.48
CA ARG A 92 -3.82 0.27 5.35
C ARG A 92 -3.95 1.78 5.24
#